data_AF-A0A0L0C2B9-F1
#
_entry.id   AF-A0A0L0C2B9-F1
#
_cell.length_a   1.000
_cell.length_b   1.000
_cell.length_c   1.000
_cell.angle_alpha   90.00
_cell.angle_beta   90.00
_cell.angle_gamma   90.00
#
_symmetry.space_group_name_H-M   'P 1'
#
loop_
_entity.id
_entity.type
_entity.pdbx_description
1 polymer ?
#
loop_
_entity_poly.entity_id
_entity_poly.type
_entity_poly.pdbx_seq_one_letter_code
_entity_poly.pdbx_strand_id
1 'polypeptide(L)'
;MRAIMQNFPKIFSIGMFSHKGPNYYLLEMSSYKMKLQAKGWSTSTSYPKLHIHDNSIVDRQLNIEISGENPFYGCGCVCLLLSALAILEEGNKMPERGGVLPPGYAFYNTNILHKFKNFSNYLRIKVL
;
A
#
# COMPACT_ATOMS: atom_id res chain seq x y z
N MET A 1 1.58 23.67 14.76
CA MET A 1 0.96 22.98 13.60
C MET A 1 0.11 21.77 14.00
N ARG A 2 0.63 20.79 14.76
CA ARG A 2 -0.11 19.57 15.14
C ARG A 2 -1.43 19.81 15.90
N ALA A 3 -1.41 20.68 16.92
CA ALA A 3 -2.58 20.95 17.76
C ALA A 3 -3.78 21.52 16.98
N ILE A 4 -3.53 22.33 15.95
CA ILE A 4 -4.59 22.96 15.14
C ILE A 4 -5.28 21.93 14.25
N MET A 5 -4.51 21.03 13.62
CA MET A 5 -5.06 19.90 12.87
C MET A 5 -5.86 18.94 13.75
N GLN A 6 -5.36 18.67 14.97
CA GLN A 6 -6.06 17.81 15.92
C GLN A 6 -7.37 18.44 16.40
N ASN A 7 -7.42 19.75 16.62
CA ASN A 7 -8.63 20.42 17.09
C ASN A 7 -9.66 20.66 15.97
N PHE A 8 -9.22 20.85 14.72
CA PHE A 8 -10.08 21.15 13.57
C PHE A 8 -9.93 20.15 12.41
N PRO A 9 -10.01 18.83 12.64
CA PRO A 9 -9.73 17.83 11.62
C PRO A 9 -10.69 17.96 10.43
N LYS A 10 -11.94 18.36 10.65
CA LYS A 10 -12.92 18.59 9.57
C LYS A 10 -12.48 19.68 8.59
N ILE A 11 -11.87 20.75 9.07
CA ILE A 11 -11.46 21.87 8.20
C ILE A 11 -10.28 21.42 7.35
N PHE A 12 -9.26 20.85 7.98
CA PHE A 12 -8.02 20.43 7.29
C PHE A 12 -8.20 19.21 6.40
N SER A 13 -9.25 18.41 6.62
CA SER A 13 -9.58 17.24 5.81
C SER A 13 -10.74 17.46 4.85
N ILE A 14 -11.27 18.68 4.74
CA ILE A 14 -12.42 18.99 3.88
C ILE A 14 -13.62 18.07 4.21
N GLY A 15 -13.86 17.85 5.50
CA GLY A 15 -14.94 17.02 6.02
C GLY A 15 -14.68 15.51 6.01
N MET A 16 -13.54 15.05 5.47
CA MET A 16 -13.22 13.62 5.38
C MET A 16 -12.94 12.97 6.74
N PHE A 17 -12.38 13.72 7.69
CA PHE A 17 -12.09 13.27 9.04
C PHE A 17 -12.83 14.10 10.11
N SER A 18 -13.32 13.41 11.15
CA SER A 18 -14.00 14.03 12.28
C SER A 18 -13.78 13.25 13.57
N HIS A 19 -13.80 13.95 14.70
CA HIS A 19 -13.84 13.35 16.05
C HIS A 19 -14.97 12.34 16.28
N LYS A 20 -16.10 12.44 15.55
CA LYS A 20 -17.23 11.51 15.69
C LYS A 20 -17.01 10.17 14.97
N GLY A 21 -15.87 10.01 14.28
CA GLY A 21 -15.62 8.88 13.41
C GLY A 21 -16.52 8.89 12.16
N PRO A 22 -16.26 7.97 11.23
CA PRO A 22 -17.10 7.76 10.05
C PRO A 22 -18.44 7.09 10.41
N ASN A 23 -19.47 7.35 9.61
CA ASN A 23 -20.74 6.63 9.71
C ASN A 23 -20.58 5.21 9.15
N TYR A 24 -20.88 4.19 9.95
CA TYR A 24 -20.74 2.77 9.58
C TYR A 24 -21.51 2.41 8.29
N TYR A 25 -22.72 2.92 8.11
CA TYR A 25 -23.50 2.65 6.89
C TYR A 25 -22.83 3.20 5.63
N LEU A 26 -22.26 4.41 5.72
CA LEU A 26 -21.53 5.02 4.61
C LEU A 26 -20.20 4.30 4.34
N LEU A 27 -19.55 3.77 5.38
CA LEU A 27 -18.34 2.98 5.24
C LEU A 27 -18.57 1.68 4.48
N GLU A 28 -19.62 0.93 4.83
CA GLU A 28 -19.94 -0.35 4.18
C GLU A 28 -20.33 -0.15 2.71
N MET A 29 -21.02 0.95 2.38
CA MET A 29 -21.38 1.28 1.00
C MET A 29 -20.23 1.92 0.20
N SER A 30 -19.13 2.32 0.86
CA SER A 30 -18.04 2.99 0.18
C SER A 30 -17.16 2.00 -0.59
N SER A 31 -16.95 2.29 -1.86
CA SER A 31 -15.98 1.58 -2.71
C SER A 31 -14.90 2.53 -3.18
N TYR A 32 -13.75 1.97 -3.56
CA TYR A 32 -12.61 2.75 -4.02
C TYR A 32 -11.95 2.08 -5.23
N LYS A 33 -11.33 2.93 -6.03
CA LYS A 33 -10.48 2.54 -7.16
C LYS A 33 -9.33 3.52 -7.27
N MET A 34 -8.12 3.00 -7.28
CA MET A 34 -6.88 3.74 -7.37
C MET A 34 -6.04 3.16 -8.51
N LYS A 35 -5.50 4.03 -9.35
CA LYS A 35 -4.55 3.64 -10.40
C LYS A 35 -3.17 4.12 -10.01
N LEU A 36 -2.23 3.19 -9.91
CA LEU A 36 -0.82 3.44 -9.66
C LEU A 36 -0.06 3.25 -10.97
N GLN A 37 0.75 4.24 -11.32
CA GLN A 37 1.67 4.15 -12.45
C GLN A 37 3.09 4.15 -11.91
N ALA A 38 3.83 3.07 -12.15
CA ALA A 38 5.24 2.95 -11.85
C ALA A 38 6.05 3.04 -13.15
N LYS A 39 7.19 3.73 -13.07
CA LYS A 39 8.13 3.97 -14.15
C LYS A 39 9.53 3.58 -13.65
N GLY A 40 10.32 2.88 -14.46
CA GLY A 40 11.65 2.43 -14.08
C GLY A 40 12.51 2.06 -15.28
N TRP A 41 13.67 1.46 -15.00
CA TRP A 41 14.69 1.11 -15.99
C TRP A 41 14.86 -0.42 -16.11
N SER A 42 15.17 -0.93 -17.31
CA SER A 42 15.44 -2.35 -17.57
C SER A 42 16.80 -2.82 -17.07
N THR A 43 17.80 -1.95 -17.14
CA THR A 43 19.17 -2.24 -16.74
C THR A 43 19.31 -2.18 -15.23
N SER A 44 19.54 -3.33 -14.59
CA SER A 44 19.95 -3.37 -13.19
C SER A 44 21.40 -2.91 -13.10
N THR A 45 21.65 -1.65 -12.77
CA THR A 45 23.00 -1.27 -12.33
C THR A 45 23.22 -1.96 -10.99
N SER A 46 23.94 -3.08 -11.01
CA SER A 46 24.55 -3.62 -9.81
C SER A 46 25.42 -2.51 -9.24
N TYR A 47 25.18 -2.10 -8.00
CA TYR A 47 25.67 -0.92 -7.26
C TYR A 47 24.70 0.27 -7.18
N PRO A 48 24.43 0.79 -5.96
CA PRO A 48 23.66 2.00 -5.73
C PRO A 48 24.58 3.20 -5.99
N LYS A 49 25.07 3.35 -7.22
CA LYS A 49 25.54 4.66 -7.62
C LYS A 49 24.30 5.45 -7.98
N LEU A 50 23.98 6.39 -7.09
CA LEU A 50 23.06 7.51 -7.29
C LEU A 50 23.56 8.41 -8.43
N HIS A 51 23.85 7.83 -9.61
CA HIS A 51 23.97 8.57 -10.84
C HIS A 51 22.59 8.51 -11.46
N ILE A 52 21.80 9.52 -11.11
CA ILE A 52 20.72 9.99 -11.96
C ILE A 52 21.41 10.32 -13.29
N HIS A 53 21.50 9.34 -14.18
CA HIS A 53 21.86 9.61 -15.56
C HIS A 53 20.66 10.37 -16.11
N ASP A 54 20.79 11.69 -16.19
CA ASP A 54 19.80 12.63 -16.73
C ASP A 54 19.31 12.26 -18.15
N ASN A 55 19.96 11.30 -18.81
CA ASN A 55 19.61 10.79 -20.14
C ASN A 55 19.23 9.29 -20.18
N SER A 56 19.06 8.62 -19.03
CA SER A 56 18.60 7.23 -19.04
C SER A 56 17.09 7.19 -19.31
N ILE A 57 16.73 6.83 -20.53
CA ILE A 57 15.32 6.68 -20.95
C ILE A 57 14.66 5.67 -20.01
N VAL A 58 13.64 6.12 -19.29
CA VAL A 58 12.72 5.24 -18.56
C VAL A 58 12.06 4.33 -19.59
N ASP A 59 12.49 3.08 -19.63
CA ASP A 59 12.09 2.10 -20.65
C ASP A 59 11.12 1.05 -20.11
N ARG A 60 10.81 1.08 -18.80
CA ARG A 60 9.78 0.25 -18.19
C ARG A 60 8.67 1.08 -17.57
N GLN A 61 7.44 0.63 -17.82
CA GLN A 61 6.23 1.15 -17.21
C GLN A 61 5.37 -0.01 -16.71
N LEU A 62 4.80 0.15 -15.52
CA LEU A 62 3.85 -0.78 -14.92
C LEU A 62 2.65 0.01 -14.43
N ASN A 63 1.47 -0.32 -14.92
CA ASN A 63 0.22 0.27 -14.47
C ASN A 63 -0.52 -0.75 -13.61
N ILE A 64 -0.96 -0.34 -12.42
CA ILE A 64 -1.66 -1.21 -11.47
C ILE A 64 -2.95 -0.52 -11.06
N GLU A 65 -4.07 -1.24 -11.10
CA GLU A 65 -5.33 -0.81 -10.51
C GLU A 65 -5.56 -1.55 -9.18
N ILE A 66 -5.81 -0.80 -8.13
CA ILE A 66 -6.21 -1.30 -6.81
C ILE A 66 -7.64 -0.87 -6.57
N SER A 67 -8.52 -1.80 -6.24
CA SER A 67 -9.93 -1.52 -5.94
C SER A 67 -10.45 -2.36 -4.79
N GLY A 68 -11.56 -1.95 -4.20
CA GLY A 68 -12.21 -2.69 -3.11
C GLY A 68 -13.31 -1.89 -2.44
N GLU A 69 -13.87 -2.47 -1.39
CA GLU A 69 -14.84 -1.87 -0.49
C GLU A 69 -14.16 -1.44 0.81
N ASN A 70 -14.69 -0.42 1.49
CA ASN A 70 -14.19 0.09 2.76
C ASN A 70 -12.67 0.39 2.73
N PRO A 71 -12.25 1.48 2.04
CA PRO A 71 -10.86 1.77 1.68
C PRO A 71 -9.88 1.89 2.85
N PHE A 72 -10.35 2.19 4.05
CA PHE A 72 -9.50 2.47 5.19
C PHE A 72 -9.54 1.35 6.22
N TYR A 73 -10.73 1.05 6.76
CA TYR A 73 -10.86 0.08 7.84
C TYR A 73 -10.86 -1.36 7.30
N GLY A 74 -11.60 -1.63 6.22
CA GLY A 74 -11.63 -2.95 5.61
C GLY A 74 -10.27 -3.34 5.04
N CYS A 75 -9.80 -2.55 4.07
CA CYS A 75 -8.50 -2.77 3.44
C CYS A 75 -7.34 -2.74 4.45
N GLY A 76 -7.31 -1.76 5.37
CA GLY A 76 -6.26 -1.63 6.38
C GLY A 76 -6.18 -2.83 7.33
N CYS A 77 -7.32 -3.30 7.85
CA CYS A 77 -7.37 -4.49 8.71
C CYS A 77 -6.92 -5.75 7.98
N VAL A 78 -7.36 -5.94 6.73
CA VAL A 78 -6.91 -7.07 5.89
C VAL A 78 -5.41 -7.02 5.66
N CYS A 79 -4.85 -5.86 5.32
CA CYS A 79 -3.41 -5.69 5.15
C CYS A 79 -2.64 -5.99 6.43
N LEU A 80 -3.12 -5.52 7.58
CA LEU A 80 -2.47 -5.74 8.88
C LEU A 80 -2.48 -7.23 9.26
N LEU A 81 -3.63 -7.90 9.16
CA LEU A 81 -3.76 -9.32 9.47
C LEU A 81 -2.90 -10.18 8.53
N LEU A 82 -2.93 -9.90 7.23
CA LEU A 82 -2.13 -10.65 6.26
C LEU A 82 -0.63 -10.41 6.43
N SER A 83 -0.22 -9.19 6.82
CA SER A 83 1.17 -8.90 7.15
C SER A 83 1.61 -9.70 8.38
N ALA A 84 0.78 -9.74 9.44
CA ALA A 84 1.07 -10.54 10.63
C ALA A 84 1.18 -12.03 10.31
N LEU A 85 0.26 -12.57 9.50
CA LEU A 85 0.29 -13.96 9.05
C LEU A 85 1.52 -14.26 8.18
N ALA A 86 1.92 -13.34 7.29
CA ALA A 86 3.12 -13.50 6.47
C ALA A 86 4.39 -13.54 7.34
N ILE A 87 4.48 -12.67 8.36
CA ILE A 87 5.59 -12.67 9.31
C ILE A 87 5.65 -13.99 10.10
N LEU A 88 4.49 -14.47 10.56
CA LEU A 88 4.40 -15.68 11.39
C LEU A 88 4.70 -16.96 10.61
N GLU A 89 4.15 -17.09 9.40
CA GLU A 89 4.24 -18.33 8.61
C GLU A 89 5.43 -18.35 7.65
N GLU A 90 5.85 -17.18 7.16
CA GLU A 90 6.86 -17.05 6.09
C GLU A 90 8.02 -16.14 6.51
N GLY A 91 8.24 -15.97 7.82
CA GLY A 91 9.34 -15.16 8.35
C GLY A 91 10.72 -15.60 7.85
N ASN A 92 10.90 -16.89 7.57
CA ASN A 92 12.12 -17.44 6.95
C ASN A 92 12.34 -17.02 5.49
N LYS A 93 11.30 -16.52 4.80
CA LYS A 93 11.41 -15.96 3.44
C LYS A 93 11.66 -14.46 3.43
N MET A 94 11.60 -13.82 4.60
CA MET A 94 11.85 -12.39 4.75
C MET A 94 13.36 -12.13 4.81
N PRO A 95 13.83 -10.93 4.42
CA PRO A 95 15.25 -10.60 4.43
C PRO A 95 15.87 -10.71 5.84
N GLU A 96 16.97 -11.44 5.96
CA GLU A 96 17.73 -11.53 7.21
C GLU A 96 18.62 -10.30 7.38
N ARG A 97 18.05 -9.27 8.03
CA ARG A 97 18.74 -8.17 8.73
C ARG A 97 17.67 -7.34 9.43
N GLY A 98 17.79 -7.22 10.75
CA GLY A 98 16.83 -6.49 11.59
C GLY A 98 16.72 -5.00 11.23
N GLY A 99 15.75 -4.33 11.84
CA GLY A 99 15.43 -2.92 11.60
C GLY A 99 14.00 -2.74 11.11
N VAL A 100 13.71 -1.58 10.51
CA VAL A 100 12.40 -1.25 9.95
C VAL A 100 12.44 -1.49 8.45
N LEU A 101 11.69 -2.49 7.98
CA LEU A 101 11.66 -2.87 6.56
C LEU A 101 10.41 -2.30 5.88
N PRO A 102 10.54 -1.66 4.69
CA PRO A 102 9.38 -1.29 3.90
C PRO A 102 8.67 -2.56 3.38
N PRO A 103 7.33 -2.56 3.24
CA PRO A 103 6.56 -3.76 2.89
C PRO A 103 6.99 -4.37 1.55
N GLY A 104 7.36 -3.54 0.57
CA GLY A 104 7.84 -4.02 -0.74
C GLY A 104 9.16 -4.80 -0.67
N TYR A 105 9.98 -4.57 0.36
CA TYR A 105 11.21 -5.33 0.59
C TYR A 105 10.97 -6.51 1.53
N ALA A 106 10.22 -6.28 2.61
CA ALA A 106 9.90 -7.28 3.62
C ALA A 106 9.14 -8.48 3.04
N PHE A 107 8.16 -8.21 2.16
CA PHE A 107 7.23 -9.23 1.66
C PHE A 107 7.51 -9.68 0.23
N TYR A 108 8.61 -9.23 -0.39
CA TYR A 108 8.93 -9.49 -1.80
C TYR A 108 8.86 -10.98 -2.19
N ASN A 109 9.37 -11.86 -1.32
CA ASN A 109 9.40 -13.32 -1.54
C ASN A 109 8.31 -14.10 -0.78
N THR A 110 7.32 -13.41 -0.22
CA THR A 110 6.23 -14.04 0.54
C THR A 110 5.00 -14.29 -0.33
N ASN A 111 4.09 -15.14 0.14
CA ASN A 111 2.83 -15.43 -0.54
C ASN A 111 1.71 -14.44 -0.18
N ILE A 112 2.03 -13.27 0.39
CA ILE A 112 1.03 -12.28 0.84
C ILE A 112 0.11 -11.83 -0.32
N LEU A 113 0.65 -11.65 -1.53
CA LEU A 113 -0.12 -11.30 -2.73
C LEU A 113 -1.13 -12.38 -3.11
N HIS A 114 -0.79 -13.65 -2.89
CA HIS A 114 -1.73 -14.75 -3.08
C HIS A 114 -2.84 -14.71 -2.03
N LYS A 115 -2.50 -14.46 -0.75
CA LYS A 115 -3.49 -14.37 0.33
C LYS A 115 -4.47 -13.21 0.14
N PHE A 116 -4.05 -12.09 -0.44
CA PHE A 116 -4.97 -10.99 -0.78
C PHE A 116 -6.09 -11.40 -1.72
N LYS A 117 -5.88 -12.39 -2.61
CA LYS A 117 -6.93 -12.88 -3.51
C LYS A 117 -8.14 -13.45 -2.76
N ASN A 118 -7.92 -14.03 -1.57
CA ASN A 118 -8.99 -14.55 -0.72
C ASN A 118 -9.88 -13.44 -0.15
N PHE A 119 -9.39 -12.20 -0.09
CA PHE A 119 -10.09 -11.03 0.43
C PHE A 119 -10.37 -9.99 -0.67
N SER A 120 -10.66 -10.46 -1.89
CA SER A 120 -10.81 -9.61 -3.09
C SER A 120 -11.95 -8.60 -3.04
N ASN A 121 -12.87 -8.69 -2.07
CA ASN A 121 -13.90 -7.68 -1.81
C ASN A 121 -13.30 -6.40 -1.22
N TYR A 122 -12.28 -6.53 -0.36
CA TYR A 122 -11.64 -5.40 0.31
C TYR A 122 -10.38 -4.93 -0.42
N LEU A 123 -9.64 -5.84 -1.06
CA LEU A 123 -8.44 -5.48 -1.82
C LEU A 123 -8.29 -6.36 -3.06
N ARG A 124 -8.46 -5.75 -4.22
CA ARG A 124 -8.24 -6.36 -5.53
C ARG A 124 -7.14 -5.61 -6.27
N ILE A 125 -6.12 -6.34 -6.68
CA ILE A 125 -4.96 -5.82 -7.42
C ILE A 125 -5.02 -6.37 -8.84
N LYS A 126 -5.00 -5.48 -9.84
CA LYS A 126 -4.98 -5.82 -11.27
C LYS A 126 -3.81 -5.10 -11.94
N VAL A 127 -2.96 -5.83 -12.65
CA VAL A 127 -1.97 -5.24 -13.55
C VAL A 127 -2.69 -4.88 -14.86
N LEU A 128 -2.48 -3.64 -15.34
CA LEU A 128 -3.09 -3.08 -16.53
C LEU A 128 -2.13 -3.15 -17.73
#